data_AF-I3S5N7-F1
#
_entry.id   AF-I3S5N7-F1
#
_cell.length_a   1.000
_cell.length_b   1.000
_cell.length_c   1.000
_cell.angle_alpha   90.00
_cell.angle_beta   90.00
_cell.angle_gamma   90.00
#
_symmetry.space_group_name_H-M   'P 1'
#
loop_
_entity.id
_entity.type
_entity.pdbx_description
1 polymer ?
#
loop_
_entity_poly.entity_id
_entity_poly.type
_entity_poly.pdbx_seq_one_letter_code
_entity_poly.pdbx_strand_id
1 'polypeptide(L)'
;MVGDRTKKQKLTENPEEVDAELILSIEKLQEIQDDLEKINDEASDKVLEIEQKYNEIRKPVYDKRNEIIKSIPDFWLNAFLSHPTLSELLNDEDQKIFKYLSSLEVEDNKDVKSGIHNHP
;
A
#
# COMPACT_ATOMS: atom_id res chain seq x y z
N MET A 1 31.84 63.58 26.34
CA MET A 1 30.83 63.83 25.29
C MET A 1 30.20 62.50 24.91
N VAL A 2 28.87 62.43 25.05
CA VAL A 2 27.90 61.49 24.48
C VAL A 2 28.21 59.99 24.56
N GLY A 3 27.64 59.34 25.59
CA GLY A 3 27.36 57.92 25.59
C GLY A 3 26.13 57.61 24.72
N ASP A 4 26.27 56.58 23.89
CA ASP A 4 25.31 56.20 22.86
C ASP A 4 23.97 55.72 23.44
N ARG A 5 22.89 56.29 22.89
CA ARG A 5 21.51 56.02 23.27
C ARG A 5 20.97 54.84 22.46
N THR A 6 20.74 53.75 23.17
CA THR A 6 19.50 52.95 23.13
C THR A 6 18.64 53.08 21.88
N LYS A 7 18.65 52.05 21.03
CA LYS A 7 17.45 51.66 20.29
C LYS A 7 17.34 50.14 20.29
N LYS A 8 16.79 49.63 21.39
CA LYS A 8 16.20 48.28 21.43
C LYS A 8 15.10 48.24 20.38
N GLN A 9 15.34 47.51 19.31
CA GLN A 9 14.33 47.13 18.34
C GLN A 9 13.35 46.21 19.08
N LYS A 10 12.24 46.78 19.55
CA LYS A 10 11.13 45.99 20.09
C LYS A 10 10.58 45.18 18.91
N LEU A 11 10.93 43.90 18.83
CA LEU A 11 10.01 42.91 18.28
C LEU A 11 8.84 42.88 19.26
N THR A 12 7.79 43.61 18.94
CA THR A 12 6.47 43.35 19.51
C THR A 12 5.97 42.08 18.86
N GLU A 13 6.33 40.94 19.44
CA GLU A 13 5.53 39.72 19.33
C GLU A 13 4.20 40.00 20.04
N ASN A 14 3.19 40.43 19.28
CA ASN A 14 1.80 40.32 19.69
C ASN A 14 1.32 38.94 19.22
N PRO A 15 0.99 38.00 20.12
CA PRO A 15 0.59 36.64 19.73
C PRO A 15 -0.85 36.52 19.20
N GLU A 16 -1.60 37.62 19.06
CA GLU A 16 -3.07 37.56 18.98
C GLU A 16 -3.72 38.24 17.76
N GLU A 17 -2.95 38.78 16.81
CA GLU A 17 -3.51 39.21 15.52
C GLU A 17 -2.96 38.30 14.43
N VAL A 18 -3.64 37.17 14.22
CA VAL A 18 -3.44 36.37 13.01
C VAL A 18 -3.82 37.28 11.84
N ASP A 19 -2.84 37.63 11.01
CA ASP A 19 -3.00 38.51 9.86
C ASP A 19 -4.12 37.97 8.96
N ALA A 20 -5.14 38.80 8.70
CA ALA A 20 -6.28 38.41 7.86
C ALA A 20 -5.84 37.98 6.46
N GLU A 21 -4.74 38.54 5.95
CA GLU A 21 -4.14 38.14 4.67
C GLU A 21 -3.53 36.73 4.73
N LEU A 22 -2.92 36.38 5.88
CA LEU A 22 -2.40 35.03 6.12
C LEU A 22 -3.53 34.00 6.22
N ILE A 23 -4.63 34.32 6.91
CA ILE A 23 -5.81 33.44 7.01
C ILE A 23 -6.38 33.18 5.61
N LEU A 24 -6.61 34.22 4.82
CA LEU A 24 -7.12 34.10 3.44
C LEU A 24 -6.18 33.28 2.54
N SER A 25 -4.87 33.36 2.77
CA SER A 25 -3.88 32.58 2.02
C SER A 25 -3.91 31.10 2.41
N ILE A 26 -4.12 30.79 3.69
CA ILE A 26 -4.28 29.41 4.19
C ILE A 26 -5.57 28.79 3.66
N GLU A 27 -6.69 29.52 3.64
CA GLU A 27 -7.96 29.05 3.08
C GLU A 27 -7.82 28.67 1.60
N LYS A 28 -7.18 29.53 0.80
CA LYS A 28 -6.90 29.22 -0.62
C LYS A 28 -5.97 28.01 -0.79
N LEU A 29 -4.99 27.84 0.10
CA LEU A 29 -4.12 26.68 0.06
C LEU A 29 -4.88 25.40 0.40
N GLN A 30 -5.82 25.46 1.35
CA GLN A 30 -6.68 24.33 1.68
C GLN A 30 -7.56 23.93 0.49
N GLU A 31 -8.17 24.90 -0.22
CA GLU A 31 -8.94 24.60 -1.44
C GLU A 31 -8.09 23.86 -2.49
N ILE A 32 -6.83 24.27 -2.68
CA ILE A 32 -5.91 23.58 -3.61
C ILE A 32 -5.55 22.17 -3.11
N GLN A 33 -5.38 21.98 -1.80
CA GLN A 33 -5.12 20.67 -1.22
C GLN A 33 -6.32 19.72 -1.39
N ASP A 34 -7.54 20.23 -1.25
CA ASP A 34 -8.77 19.46 -1.47
C ASP A 34 -8.89 19.03 -2.94
N ASP A 35 -8.54 19.92 -3.88
CA ASP A 35 -8.48 19.59 -5.31
C ASP A 35 -7.41 18.50 -5.61
N LEU A 36 -6.24 18.57 -4.96
CA LEU A 36 -5.20 17.55 -5.08
C LEU A 36 -5.63 16.20 -4.52
N GLU A 37 -6.31 16.18 -3.37
CA GLU A 37 -6.85 14.96 -2.76
C GLU A 37 -7.86 14.30 -3.69
N LYS A 38 -8.77 15.08 -4.27
CA LYS A 38 -9.73 14.58 -5.26
C LYS A 38 -9.05 13.95 -6.48
N ILE A 39 -8.00 14.59 -7.01
CA ILE A 39 -7.23 14.04 -8.14
C ILE A 39 -6.57 12.72 -7.73
N ASN A 40 -6.03 12.63 -6.53
CA ASN A 40 -5.38 11.42 -6.02
C ASN A 40 -6.36 10.27 -5.80
N ASP A 41 -7.57 10.57 -5.32
CA ASP A 41 -8.66 9.60 -5.19
C ASP A 41 -9.07 9.06 -6.57
N GLU A 42 -9.29 9.93 -7.54
CA GLU A 42 -9.61 9.51 -8.92
C GLU A 42 -8.49 8.68 -9.56
N ALA A 43 -7.23 8.97 -9.25
CA ALA A 43 -6.09 8.18 -9.73
C ALA A 43 -6.06 6.79 -9.08
N SER A 44 -6.33 6.73 -7.77
CA SER A 44 -6.39 5.47 -7.01
C SER A 44 -7.51 4.57 -7.51
N ASP A 45 -8.69 5.13 -7.79
CA ASP A 45 -9.83 4.40 -8.36
C ASP A 45 -9.50 3.82 -9.74
N LYS A 46 -8.83 4.59 -10.61
CA LYS A 46 -8.40 4.09 -11.93
C LYS A 46 -7.38 2.96 -11.83
N VAL A 47 -6.44 3.04 -10.88
CA VAL A 47 -5.49 1.95 -10.64
C VAL A 47 -6.24 0.68 -10.21
N LEU A 48 -7.20 0.83 -9.29
CA LEU A 48 -8.03 -0.27 -8.84
C LEU A 48 -8.83 -0.92 -9.97
N GLU A 49 -9.48 -0.14 -10.83
CA GLU A 49 -10.21 -0.65 -12.00
C GLU A 49 -9.29 -1.45 -12.94
N ILE A 50 -8.06 -0.99 -13.15
CA ILE A 50 -7.07 -1.68 -13.96
C ILE A 50 -6.69 -3.02 -13.32
N GLU A 51 -6.39 -3.03 -12.02
CA GLU A 51 -6.04 -4.25 -11.28
C GLU A 51 -7.18 -5.28 -11.34
N GLN A 52 -8.41 -4.86 -11.06
CA GLN A 52 -9.60 -5.72 -11.14
C GLN A 52 -9.76 -6.33 -12.54
N LYS A 53 -9.65 -5.51 -13.59
CA LYS A 53 -9.71 -5.99 -14.98
C LYS A 53 -8.65 -7.05 -15.28
N TYR A 54 -7.40 -6.82 -14.87
CA TYR A 54 -6.34 -7.79 -15.12
C TYR A 54 -6.43 -9.03 -14.23
N ASN A 55 -7.08 -8.95 -13.08
CA ASN A 55 -7.34 -10.10 -12.23
C ASN A 55 -8.36 -11.04 -12.86
N GLU A 56 -9.42 -10.51 -13.46
CA GLU A 56 -10.38 -11.31 -14.25
C GLU A 56 -9.71 -11.98 -15.45
N ILE A 57 -8.80 -11.29 -16.13
CA ILE A 57 -8.05 -11.85 -17.27
C ILE A 57 -7.05 -12.93 -16.81
N ARG A 58 -6.42 -12.74 -15.64
CA ARG A 58 -5.42 -13.69 -15.09
C ARG A 58 -6.07 -14.95 -14.53
N LYS A 59 -7.27 -14.88 -13.95
CA LYS A 59 -7.98 -16.03 -13.34
C LYS A 59 -8.04 -17.28 -14.25
N PRO A 60 -8.55 -17.23 -15.49
CA PRO A 60 -8.60 -18.43 -16.34
C PRO A 60 -7.21 -18.95 -16.74
N VAL A 61 -6.18 -18.11 -16.70
CA VAL A 61 -4.79 -18.54 -16.94
C VAL A 61 -4.24 -19.27 -15.72
N TYR A 62 -4.53 -18.79 -14.51
CA TYR A 62 -4.19 -19.48 -13.27
C TYR A 62 -4.91 -20.82 -13.14
N ASP A 63 -6.18 -20.90 -13.52
CA ASP A 63 -6.94 -22.16 -13.52
C ASP A 63 -6.27 -23.19 -14.44
N LYS A 64 -5.94 -22.79 -15.68
CA LYS A 64 -5.21 -23.65 -16.63
C LYS A 64 -3.86 -24.09 -16.08
N ARG A 65 -3.12 -23.17 -15.45
CA ARG A 65 -1.83 -23.50 -14.80
C ARG A 65 -2.03 -24.52 -13.68
N ASN A 66 -3.07 -24.35 -12.86
CA ASN A 66 -3.35 -25.22 -11.72
C ASN A 66 -3.67 -26.65 -12.17
N GLU A 67 -4.43 -26.81 -13.25
CA GLU A 67 -4.71 -28.14 -13.84
C GLU A 67 -3.43 -28.87 -14.28
N ILE A 68 -2.46 -28.15 -14.82
CA ILE A 68 -1.15 -28.73 -15.18
C ILE A 68 -0.36 -29.08 -13.92
N ILE A 69 -0.32 -28.18 -12.93
CA ILE A 69 0.41 -28.38 -11.66
C ILE A 69 -0.08 -29.63 -10.93
N LYS A 70 -1.38 -29.94 -10.94
CA LYS A 70 -1.95 -31.16 -10.33
C LYS A 70 -1.32 -32.46 -10.84
N SER A 71 -0.75 -32.45 -12.06
CA SER A 71 -0.07 -33.62 -12.63
C SER A 71 1.40 -33.76 -12.20
N ILE A 72 1.97 -32.75 -11.53
CA ILE A 72 3.37 -32.73 -11.10
C ILE A 72 3.43 -33.12 -9.61
N PRO A 73 4.01 -34.28 -9.26
CA PRO A 73 4.12 -34.71 -7.88
C PRO A 73 4.92 -33.71 -7.02
N ASP A 74 4.45 -33.50 -5.78
CA ASP A 74 5.11 -32.66 -4.77
C ASP A 74 5.43 -31.23 -5.24
N PHE A 75 4.71 -30.70 -6.24
CA PHE A 75 5.03 -29.41 -6.85
C PHE A 75 5.12 -28.27 -5.82
N TRP A 76 4.09 -28.10 -4.99
CA TRP A 76 4.04 -26.99 -4.02
C TRP A 76 5.07 -27.16 -2.91
N LEU A 77 5.31 -28.39 -2.42
CA LEU A 77 6.40 -28.67 -1.48
C LEU A 77 7.76 -28.23 -2.07
N ASN A 78 8.07 -28.68 -3.29
CA ASN A 78 9.32 -28.35 -3.96
C ASN A 78 9.44 -26.84 -4.24
N ALA A 79 8.34 -26.19 -4.62
CA ALA A 79 8.30 -24.74 -4.86
C ALA A 79 8.62 -23.95 -3.58
N PHE A 80 8.03 -24.32 -2.44
CA PHE A 80 8.29 -23.67 -1.15
C PHE A 80 9.72 -23.93 -0.65
N LEU A 81 10.22 -25.16 -0.79
CA LEU A 81 11.60 -25.50 -0.41
C LEU A 81 12.66 -24.82 -1.27
N SER A 82 12.32 -24.45 -2.51
CA SER A 82 13.22 -23.72 -3.41
C SER A 82 13.25 -22.21 -3.14
N HIS A 83 12.30 -21.69 -2.34
CA HIS A 83 12.21 -20.27 -2.03
C HIS A 83 12.98 -19.95 -0.73
N PRO A 84 14.01 -19.09 -0.76
CA PRO A 84 14.93 -18.87 0.38
C PRO A 84 14.23 -18.59 1.71
N THR A 85 13.25 -17.68 1.72
CA THR A 85 12.54 -17.30 2.96
C THR A 85 11.49 -18.33 3.40
N LEU A 86 10.89 -19.06 2.46
CA LEU A 86 9.77 -19.95 2.78
C LEU A 86 10.28 -21.33 3.20
N SER A 87 11.41 -21.76 2.65
CA SER A 87 12.06 -23.01 3.04
C SER A 87 12.48 -23.02 4.51
N GLU A 88 12.89 -21.87 5.04
CA GLU A 88 13.27 -21.70 6.45
C GLU A 88 12.08 -21.88 7.41
N LEU A 89 10.84 -21.72 6.93
CA LEU A 89 9.63 -21.87 7.72
C LEU A 89 9.13 -23.31 7.83
N LEU A 90 9.68 -24.24 7.03
CA LEU A 90 9.21 -25.61 6.94
C LEU A 90 10.17 -26.58 7.61
N ASN A 91 9.79 -27.09 8.78
CA ASN A 91 10.53 -28.17 9.43
C ASN A 91 10.21 -29.56 8.80
N ASP A 92 10.92 -30.61 9.23
CA ASP A 92 10.75 -31.97 8.68
C ASP A 92 9.35 -32.56 8.85
N GLU A 93 8.58 -32.11 9.86
CA GLU A 93 7.19 -32.53 10.06
C GLU A 93 6.25 -31.77 9.12
N ASP A 94 6.44 -30.45 8.97
CA ASP A 94 5.66 -29.62 8.04
C ASP A 94 5.82 -30.11 6.60
N GLN A 95 7.02 -30.51 6.20
CA GLN A 95 7.27 -31.07 4.87
C GLN A 95 6.46 -32.35 4.61
N LYS A 96 6.17 -33.17 5.63
CA LYS A 96 5.30 -34.34 5.49
C LYS A 96 3.83 -33.93 5.29
N ILE A 97 3.40 -32.84 5.92
CA ILE A 97 2.07 -32.27 5.75
C ILE A 97 1.92 -31.65 4.35
N PHE A 98 2.95 -30.95 3.88
CA PHE A 98 2.98 -30.33 2.54
C PHE A 98 2.88 -31.33 1.39
N LYS A 99 3.20 -32.62 1.60
CA LYS A 99 2.93 -33.68 0.62
C LYS A 99 1.43 -33.85 0.30
N TYR A 100 0.56 -33.39 1.19
CA TYR A 100 -0.89 -33.41 0.96
C TYR A 100 -1.40 -32.10 0.31
N LEU A 101 -0.55 -31.09 0.14
CA LEU A 101 -0.91 -29.82 -0.50
C LEU A 101 -1.01 -30.02 -2.03
N SER A 102 -2.23 -30.01 -2.54
CA SER A 102 -2.53 -30.26 -3.97
C SER A 102 -2.76 -29.00 -4.78
N SER A 103 -3.10 -27.89 -4.14
CA SER A 103 -3.40 -26.61 -4.78
C SER A 103 -3.08 -25.45 -3.84
N LEU A 104 -2.63 -24.33 -4.41
CA LEU A 104 -2.51 -23.05 -3.71
C LEU A 104 -3.12 -21.98 -4.60
N GLU A 105 -4.08 -21.25 -4.06
CA GLU A 105 -4.76 -20.15 -4.73
C GLU A 105 -4.49 -18.85 -3.98
N VAL A 106 -4.17 -17.80 -4.72
CA VAL A 106 -4.01 -16.45 -4.19
C VAL A 106 -5.04 -15.59 -4.91
N GLU A 107 -6.01 -15.09 -4.16
CA GLU A 107 -7.05 -14.22 -4.68
C GLU A 107 -6.82 -12.79 -4.16
N ASP A 108 -6.80 -11.83 -5.06
CA ASP A 108 -6.80 -10.43 -4.70
C ASP A 108 -8.19 -10.04 -4.21
N ASN A 109 -8.25 -9.39 -3.04
CA ASN A 109 -9.51 -8.98 -2.47
C ASN A 109 -10.13 -7.85 -3.31
N LYS A 110 -11.43 -7.95 -3.63
CA LYS A 110 -12.11 -6.99 -4.53
C LYS A 110 -12.15 -5.57 -3.96
N ASP A 111 -12.11 -5.48 -2.64
CA ASP A 111 -11.90 -4.24 -1.89
C ASP A 111 -10.40 -4.07 -1.59
N VAL A 112 -9.67 -3.44 -2.51
CA VAL A 112 -8.25 -3.12 -2.32
C VAL A 112 -8.01 -2.17 -1.14
N LYS A 113 -9.06 -1.52 -0.61
CA LYS A 113 -8.98 -0.84 0.70
C LYS A 113 -8.71 -1.80 1.89
N SER A 114 -8.79 -3.12 1.71
CA SER A 114 -8.70 -4.11 2.80
C SER A 114 -7.53 -5.12 2.75
N GLY A 115 -6.65 -5.05 1.74
CA GLY A 115 -5.45 -5.91 1.65
C GLY A 115 -5.70 -7.38 1.25
N ILE A 116 -4.62 -8.04 0.82
CA ILE A 116 -4.62 -9.45 0.36
C ILE A 116 -4.80 -10.38 1.56
N HIS A 117 -5.83 -11.23 1.53
CA HIS A 117 -6.04 -12.29 2.52
C HIS A 117 -5.67 -13.65 1.92
N ASN A 118 -4.75 -14.36 2.56
CA ASN A 118 -4.52 -15.78 2.26
C ASN A 118 -5.57 -16.61 3.00
N HIS A 119 -6.35 -17.42 2.27
CA HIS A 119 -7.17 -18.46 2.90
C HIS A 119 -6.34 -19.73 3.16
N PRO A 120 -6.42 -20.32 4.37
CA PRO A 120 -5.70 -21.53 4.75
C PRO A 120 -6.24 -22.81 4.10
#